data_AF-A0A094ZV95-F1
#
_entry.id   AF-A0A094ZV95-F1
#
_cell.length_a   1.000
_cell.length_b   1.000
_cell.length_c   1.000
_cell.angle_alpha   90.00
_cell.angle_beta   90.00
_cell.angle_gamma   90.00
#
_symmetry.space_group_name_H-M   'P 1'
#
loop_
_entity.id
_entity.type
_entity.pdbx_description
1 polymer ?
#
loop_
_entity_poly.entity_id
_entity_poly.type
_entity_poly.pdbx_seq_one_letter_code
_entity_poly.pdbx_strand_id
1 'polypeptide(L)'
;MIARKNYPGGEALTKLNHMDHLIHRTDVHVHICNLAAQTGVTRFLEENNQWIYNKTEGLETNFNVLNSSNFTHLISELSIEIINRELSSFKQILQIDCFHGIQFYPSWNFVFLTWFS
;
A
#
# COMPACT_ATOMS: atom_id res chain seq x y z
N MET A 1 -7.10 20.16 1.25
CA MET A 1 -6.68 19.24 2.33
C MET A 1 -5.33 18.63 1.97
N ILE A 2 -4.26 19.11 2.61
CA ILE A 2 -2.86 18.84 2.24
C ILE A 2 -2.34 17.57 2.95
N ALA A 3 -2.91 17.18 4.10
CA ALA A 3 -2.44 16.04 4.88
C ALA A 3 -2.67 14.67 4.21
N ARG A 4 -3.81 14.42 3.55
CA ARG A 4 -4.08 13.12 2.88
C ARG A 4 -3.04 12.75 1.84
N LYS A 5 -2.43 13.74 1.19
CA LYS A 5 -1.42 13.56 0.14
C LYS A 5 -0.09 12.99 0.66
N ASN A 6 0.15 12.99 1.98
CA ASN A 6 1.33 12.41 2.63
C ASN A 6 1.05 11.01 3.22
N TYR A 7 -0.22 10.57 3.21
CA TYR A 7 -0.64 9.29 3.79
C TYR A 7 -1.42 8.43 2.80
N PRO A 8 -0.84 8.13 1.62
CA PRO A 8 -1.53 7.37 0.59
C PRO A 8 -1.95 5.96 1.02
N GLY A 9 -1.19 5.27 1.86
CA GLY A 9 -1.61 3.98 2.42
C GLY A 9 -2.89 4.12 3.25
N GLY A 10 -2.94 5.12 4.13
CA GLY A 10 -4.14 5.41 4.93
C GLY A 10 -5.35 5.74 4.06
N GLU A 11 -5.17 6.56 3.03
CA GLU A 11 -6.25 6.86 2.08
C GLU A 11 -6.70 5.62 1.30
N ALA A 12 -5.78 4.74 0.90
CA ALA A 12 -6.11 3.49 0.23
C ALA A 12 -6.97 2.59 1.11
N LEU A 13 -6.60 2.40 2.39
CA LEU A 13 -7.38 1.57 3.31
C LEU A 13 -8.75 2.18 3.60
N THR A 14 -8.83 3.50 3.81
CA THR A 14 -10.13 4.18 3.97
C THR A 14 -11.02 3.96 2.75
N LYS A 15 -10.51 4.08 1.53
CA LYS A 15 -11.33 3.83 0.33
C LYS A 15 -11.76 2.37 0.22
N LEU A 16 -10.88 1.42 0.58
CA LEU A 16 -11.20 -0.01 0.58
C LEU A 16 -12.35 -0.34 1.55
N ASN A 17 -12.30 0.17 2.79
CA ASN A 17 -13.34 -0.04 3.80
C ASN A 17 -14.73 0.44 3.34
N HIS A 18 -14.77 1.50 2.54
CA HIS A 18 -16.02 2.13 2.06
C HIS A 18 -16.49 1.61 0.70
N MET A 19 -15.90 0.54 0.15
CA MET A 19 -16.41 -0.08 -1.07
C MET A 19 -17.68 -0.88 -0.75
N ASP A 20 -18.82 -0.48 -1.31
CA ASP A 20 -20.15 -1.05 -1.02
C ASP A 20 -20.21 -2.59 -1.06
N HIS A 21 -19.51 -3.21 -2.02
CA HIS A 21 -19.49 -4.66 -2.19
C HIS A 21 -18.61 -5.40 -1.16
N LEU A 22 -17.80 -4.70 -0.38
CA LEU A 22 -16.89 -5.26 0.63
C LEU A 22 -17.37 -5.07 2.07
N ILE A 23 -18.22 -4.07 2.34
CA ILE A 23 -18.63 -3.67 3.71
C ILE A 23 -19.16 -4.85 4.55
N HIS A 24 -19.86 -5.80 3.92
CA HIS A 24 -20.48 -6.95 4.61
C HIS A 24 -19.71 -8.27 4.42
N ARG A 25 -18.55 -8.25 3.77
CA ARG A 25 -17.75 -9.46 3.56
C ARG A 25 -16.94 -9.81 4.81
N THR A 26 -16.87 -11.10 5.12
CA THR A 26 -16.14 -11.64 6.28
C THR A 26 -14.89 -12.43 5.89
N ASP A 27 -14.67 -12.63 4.59
CA ASP A 27 -13.55 -13.34 3.99
C ASP A 27 -12.60 -12.38 3.28
N VAL A 28 -12.44 -11.17 3.84
CA VAL A 28 -11.50 -10.16 3.31
C VAL A 28 -10.22 -10.22 4.12
N HIS A 29 -9.15 -10.62 3.44
CA HIS A 29 -7.79 -10.57 3.96
C HIS A 29 -7.00 -9.52 3.19
N VAL A 30 -6.53 -8.49 3.87
CA VAL A 30 -5.78 -7.37 3.30
C VAL A 30 -4.33 -7.46 3.74
N HIS A 31 -3.42 -7.64 2.79
CA HIS A 31 -2.01 -7.40 3.05
C HIS A 31 -1.65 -5.95 2.74
N ILE A 32 -0.95 -5.31 3.66
CA ILE A 32 -0.53 -3.92 3.60
C ILE A 32 0.99 -3.93 3.56
N CYS A 33 1.56 -3.55 2.42
CA CYS A 33 3.01 -3.51 2.23
C CYS A 33 3.66 -2.49 3.16
N ASN A 34 4.95 -2.65 3.45
CA ASN A 34 5.65 -1.83 4.44
C ASN A 34 5.53 -0.32 4.18
N LEU A 35 5.74 0.13 2.94
CA LEU A 35 5.64 1.56 2.61
C LEU A 35 4.19 2.08 2.74
N ALA A 36 3.20 1.26 2.34
CA ALA A 36 1.79 1.57 2.58
C ALA A 36 1.49 1.67 4.09
N ALA A 37 2.05 0.76 4.91
CA ALA A 37 1.89 0.78 6.35
C ALA A 37 2.42 2.08 6.98
N GLN A 38 3.60 2.51 6.53
CA GLN A 38 4.26 3.74 6.99
C GLN A 38 3.56 5.01 6.52
N THR A 39 2.79 4.95 5.43
CA THR A 39 2.04 6.08 4.89
C THR A 39 0.61 6.13 5.41
N GLY A 40 0.44 5.95 6.72
CA GLY A 40 -0.79 6.28 7.44
C GLY A 40 -1.78 5.14 7.66
N VAL A 41 -1.42 3.88 7.37
CA VAL A 41 -2.26 2.73 7.74
C VAL A 41 -2.10 2.38 9.22
N THR A 42 -2.80 3.13 10.06
CA THR A 42 -2.86 2.88 11.51
C THR A 42 -3.96 1.89 11.86
N ARG A 43 -3.90 1.31 13.07
CA ARG A 43 -4.96 0.42 13.59
C ARG A 43 -6.34 1.09 13.67
N PHE A 44 -6.41 2.41 13.75
CA PHE A 44 -7.69 3.13 13.74
C PHE A 44 -8.41 3.09 12.38
N LEU A 45 -7.69 2.77 11.30
CA LEU A 45 -8.26 2.61 9.96
C LEU A 45 -8.65 1.15 9.66
N GLU A 46 -8.38 0.22 10.58
CA GLU A 46 -8.84 -1.17 10.51
C GLU A 46 -10.29 -1.26 11.02
N GLU A 47 -11.19 -0.56 10.32
CA GLU A 47 -12.57 -0.30 10.75
C GLU A 47 -13.44 -1.56 10.73
N ASN A 48 -13.13 -2.54 9.87
CA ASN A 48 -13.89 -3.77 9.75
C ASN A 48 -13.30 -4.89 10.63
N ASN A 49 -13.99 -5.21 11.72
CA ASN A 49 -13.54 -6.23 12.67
C ASN A 49 -13.62 -7.68 12.16
N GLN A 50 -14.25 -7.92 11.00
CA GLN A 50 -14.30 -9.24 10.36
C GLN A 50 -13.16 -9.45 9.37
N TRP A 51 -12.42 -8.39 9.02
CA TRP A 51 -11.31 -8.49 8.08
C TRP A 51 -10.03 -8.90 8.79
N ILE A 52 -9.14 -9.55 8.05
CA ILE A 52 -7.79 -9.87 8.51
C ILE A 52 -6.82 -8.89 7.87
N TYR A 53 -6.13 -8.12 8.70
CA TYR A 53 -5.09 -7.18 8.25
C TYR A 53 -3.71 -7.77 8.53
N ASN A 54 -2.90 -7.92 7.49
CA ASN A 54 -1.53 -8.42 7.59
C ASN A 54 -0.54 -7.30 7.20
N LYS A 55 0.43 -7.03 8.08
CA LYS A 55 1.50 -6.03 7.88
C LYS A 55 2.89 -6.67 7.98
N THR A 56 3.01 -7.95 7.65
CA THR A 56 4.30 -8.64 7.70
C THR A 56 5.26 -8.01 6.68
N GLU A 57 6.35 -7.42 7.15
CA GLU A 57 7.34 -6.76 6.31
C GLU A 57 8.06 -7.74 5.37
N GLY A 58 8.47 -7.27 4.19
CA GLY A 58 9.29 -8.02 3.23
C GLY A 58 8.51 -8.93 2.28
N LEU A 59 7.20 -9.13 2.49
CA LEU A 59 6.35 -9.92 1.59
C LEU A 59 6.18 -9.27 0.21
N GLU A 60 6.28 -7.95 0.12
CA GLU A 60 6.21 -7.17 -1.11
C GLU A 60 7.28 -7.55 -2.16
N THR A 61 8.37 -8.18 -1.73
CA THR A 61 9.44 -8.67 -2.61
C THR A 61 9.33 -10.17 -2.92
N ASN A 62 8.40 -10.88 -2.30
CA ASN A 62 8.23 -12.32 -2.46
C ASN A 62 6.90 -12.65 -3.16
N PHE A 63 6.89 -12.48 -4.49
CA PHE A 63 5.70 -12.69 -5.31
C PHE A 63 5.13 -14.12 -5.23
N ASN A 64 5.99 -15.13 -5.01
CA ASN A 64 5.55 -16.50 -4.81
C ASN A 64 4.69 -16.63 -3.55
N VAL A 65 5.09 -15.99 -2.44
CA VAL A 65 4.29 -15.98 -1.21
C VAL A 65 3.02 -15.17 -1.40
N LEU A 66 3.08 -14.00 -2.04
CA LEU A 66 1.88 -13.20 -2.32
C LEU A 66 0.86 -13.98 -3.16
N ASN A 67 1.28 -14.68 -4.21
CA ASN A 67 0.41 -15.48 -5.07
C ASN A 67 -0.17 -16.73 -4.40
N SER A 68 0.60 -17.37 -3.51
CA SER A 68 0.16 -18.59 -2.82
C SER A 68 -0.55 -18.33 -1.49
N SER A 69 -0.60 -17.06 -1.05
CA SER A 69 -1.28 -16.64 0.17
C SER A 69 -2.80 -16.64 0.00
N ASN A 70 -3.50 -16.55 1.14
CA ASN A 70 -4.94 -16.32 1.18
C ASN A 70 -5.29 -14.82 1.18
N PHE A 71 -4.40 -13.94 0.70
CA PHE A 71 -4.72 -12.52 0.61
C PHE A 71 -5.73 -12.28 -0.51
N THR A 72 -6.76 -11.51 -0.20
CA THR A 72 -7.81 -11.12 -1.16
C THR A 72 -7.55 -9.75 -1.75
N HIS A 73 -6.87 -8.89 -0.99
CA HIS A 73 -6.58 -7.51 -1.36
C HIS A 73 -5.16 -7.17 -0.96
N LEU A 74 -4.50 -6.34 -1.77
CA LEU A 74 -3.18 -5.79 -1.51
C LEU A 74 -3.28 -4.27 -1.50
N ILE A 75 -2.70 -3.63 -0.48
CA ILE A 75 -2.41 -2.19 -0.49
C ILE A 75 -0.91 -2.07 -0.64
N SER A 76 -0.49 -1.58 -1.81
CA SER A 76 0.91 -1.61 -2.22
C SER A 76 1.26 -0.45 -3.16
N GLU A 77 2.54 -0.11 -3.15
CA GLU A 77 3.26 0.80 -4.04
C GLU A 77 3.78 0.13 -5.33
N LEU A 78 3.52 -1.17 -5.51
CA LEU A 78 3.89 -1.89 -6.73
C LEU A 78 3.26 -1.24 -7.97
N SER A 79 4.04 -1.12 -9.04
CA SER A 79 3.53 -0.61 -10.31
C SER A 79 2.58 -1.60 -10.97
N ILE A 80 1.67 -1.10 -11.80
CA ILE A 80 0.70 -1.93 -12.52
C ILE A 80 1.38 -2.96 -13.43
N GLU A 81 2.56 -2.62 -13.98
CA GLU A 81 3.37 -3.53 -14.78
C GLU A 81 3.88 -4.71 -13.95
N ILE A 82 4.32 -4.47 -12.71
CA ILE A 82 4.77 -5.53 -11.81
C ILE A 82 3.57 -6.39 -11.39
N ILE A 83 2.44 -5.77 -11.03
CA ILE A 83 1.22 -6.50 -10.64
C ILE A 83 0.79 -7.43 -11.78
N ASN A 84 0.68 -6.93 -13.00
CA ASN A 84 0.23 -7.75 -14.14
C ASN A 84 1.23 -8.84 -14.53
N ARG A 85 2.52 -8.65 -14.27
CA ARG A 85 3.58 -9.61 -14.61
C ARG A 85 3.75 -10.69 -13.55
N GLU A 86 3.77 -10.30 -12.29
CA GLU A 86 4.17 -11.15 -11.17
C GLU A 86 2.99 -11.64 -10.33
N LEU A 87 1.86 -10.93 -10.32
CA LEU A 87 0.71 -11.19 -9.46
C LEU A 87 -0.53 -11.51 -10.28
N SER A 88 -0.52 -12.65 -10.97
CA SER A 88 -1.57 -13.03 -11.93
C SER A 88 -2.97 -13.18 -11.34
N SER A 89 -3.09 -13.45 -10.04
CA SER A 89 -4.37 -13.52 -9.32
C SER A 89 -4.91 -12.16 -8.88
N PHE A 90 -4.10 -11.11 -8.97
CA PHE A 90 -4.46 -9.77 -8.54
C PHE A 90 -4.71 -8.85 -9.73
N LYS A 91 -5.70 -7.97 -9.57
CA LYS A 91 -6.00 -6.91 -10.52
C LYS A 91 -6.08 -5.59 -9.78
N GLN A 92 -5.52 -4.54 -10.37
CA GLN A 92 -5.66 -3.20 -9.83
C GLN A 92 -7.12 -2.76 -9.84
N ILE A 93 -7.61 -2.34 -8.67
CA ILE A 93 -8.97 -1.82 -8.47
C ILE A 93 -9.00 -0.30 -8.31
N LEU A 94 -7.90 0.30 -7.83
CA LEU A 94 -7.81 1.71 -7.49
C LEU A 94 -6.35 2.18 -7.53
N GLN A 95 -6.15 3.46 -7.82
CA GLN A 95 -4.88 4.16 -7.66
C GLN A 95 -5.07 5.37 -6.74
N ILE A 96 -4.13 5.59 -5.83
CA ILE A 96 -4.07 6.78 -4.98
C ILE A 96 -2.94 7.67 -5.46
N ASP A 97 -3.27 8.89 -5.89
CA ASP A 97 -2.25 9.87 -6.27
C ASP A 97 -1.66 10.53 -5.01
N CYS A 98 -0.33 10.54 -4.93
CA CYS A 98 0.44 11.03 -3.78
C CYS A 98 1.31 12.22 -4.20
N PHE A 99 1.53 13.20 -3.31
CA PHE A 99 2.40 14.38 -3.50
C PHE A 99 2.01 15.38 -4.62
N HIS A 100 1.75 16.64 -4.26
CA HIS A 100 1.60 17.75 -5.23
C HIS A 100 2.57 18.90 -4.87
N GLY A 101 3.80 18.57 -4.49
CA GLY A 101 4.74 19.55 -3.94
C GLY A 101 6.22 19.21 -3.98
N ILE A 102 6.63 18.07 -4.56
CA ILE A 102 8.05 17.85 -4.86
C ILE A 102 8.31 18.46 -6.25
N GLN A 103 8.62 19.75 -6.29
CA GLN A 103 9.34 20.33 -7.41
C GLN A 103 10.81 19.98 -7.22
N PHE A 104 11.33 19.06 -8.05
CA PHE A 104 12.77 18.89 -8.18
C PHE A 104 13.32 20.19 -8.79
N TYR A 105 13.93 21.03 -7.96
CA TYR A 105 14.89 22.01 -8.47
C TYR A 105 16.21 21.26 -8.68
N PRO A 106 16.68 21.08 -9.92
CA PRO A 106 17.98 20.46 -10.16
C PRO A 106 19.06 21.49 -9.86
N SER A 107 19.29 21.79 -8.58
CA SER A 107 20.51 22.48 -8.17
C SER A 107 21.55 21.43 -7.81
N TRP A 108 22.47 21.22 -8.74
CA TRP A 108 23.71 20.49 -8.56
C TRP A 108 24.44 20.98 -7.31
N ASN A 109 24.61 20.08 -6.34
CA ASN A 109 25.82 19.93 -5.52
C ASN A 109 25.65 18.66 -4.68
N PHE A 110 26.22 17.57 -5.18
CA PHE A 110 26.39 16.35 -4.40
C PHE A 110 27.26 16.66 -3.18
N VAL A 111 26.71 16.50 -1.97
CA VAL A 111 27.49 16.16 -0.78
C VAL A 111 26.94 14.84 -0.28
N PHE A 112 27.61 13.75 -0.66
CA PHE A 112 27.43 12.44 -0.04
C PHE A 112 28.06 12.48 1.36
N LEU A 113 27.28 12.18 2.39
CA LEU A 113 27.79 11.68 3.67
C LEU A 113 27.06 10.37 3.94
N THR A 114 27.69 9.26 3.58
CA THR A 114 27.31 7.92 4.03
C THR A 114 27.98 7.65 5.37
N TRP A 115 27.22 7.16 6.36
CA TRP A 115 27.77 6.53 7.55
C TRP A 115 27.10 5.17 7.73
N PHE A 116 27.88 4.11 7.56
CA PHE A 116 27.72 2.83 8.25
C PHE A 116 29.08 2.58 8.94
N SER A 117 29.04 1.97 10.13
CA SER A 117 30.19 1.70 11.02
C SER A 117 31.46 1.27 10.29
#